data_AF-X6FJK3-F1
#
_entry.id   AF-X6FJK3-F1
#
_cell.length_a   1.000
_cell.length_b   1.000
_cell.length_c   1.000
_cell.angle_alpha   90.00
_cell.angle_beta   90.00
_cell.angle_gamma   90.00
#
_symmetry.space_group_name_H-M   'P 1'
#
loop_
_entity.id
_entity.type
_entity.pdbx_description
1 polymer ?
#
loop_
_entity_poly.entity_id
_entity_poly.type
_entity_poly.pdbx_seq_one_letter_code
_entity_poly.pdbx_strand_id
1 'polypeptide(L)'
;MEASLADPESPTGFHTIKGNAGAATLENMLSLADRLAFIQNLTLLRDLLTGAGKPWIDQIVRRVGAEKASEMRRHAPRRQLGLCAVFLMVREAQIIAEMIDLLVEAIHKIGVRSKRKVVAESPGILRRSMARNGCWSILRMRRSRRRTAGSAM
;
A
#
# COMPACT_ATOMS: atom_id res chain seq x y z
N MET A 1 23.49 6.99 -9.52
CA MET A 1 22.51 7.39 -10.54
C MET A 1 22.71 6.64 -11.86
N GLU A 2 23.91 6.62 -12.44
CA GLU A 2 24.17 5.95 -13.72
C GLU A 2 23.93 4.43 -13.71
N ALA A 3 24.12 3.76 -12.57
CA ALA A 3 23.81 2.33 -12.41
C ALA A 3 22.31 2.00 -12.58
N SER A 4 21.41 2.88 -12.10
CA SER A 4 19.95 2.79 -12.32
C SER A 4 19.60 3.00 -13.80
N LEU A 5 20.40 3.86 -14.45
CA LEU A 5 20.60 3.99 -15.89
C LEU A 5 20.78 2.64 -16.56
N ALA A 6 21.89 1.97 -16.22
CA ALA A 6 22.47 0.80 -16.86
C ALA A 6 21.61 -0.46 -16.80
N ASP A 7 20.96 -0.71 -15.66
CA ASP A 7 20.02 -1.82 -15.48
C ASP A 7 18.65 -1.28 -15.05
N PRO A 8 17.75 -1.03 -16.01
CA PRO A 8 16.51 -0.31 -15.73
C PRO A 8 15.44 -1.18 -15.07
N GLU A 9 15.60 -2.51 -15.08
CA GLU A 9 14.70 -3.50 -14.44
C GLU A 9 15.17 -3.92 -13.05
N SER A 10 16.37 -3.50 -12.62
CA SER A 10 16.85 -3.74 -11.26
C SER A 10 15.87 -3.18 -10.21
N PRO A 11 15.93 -3.63 -8.94
CA PRO A 11 15.09 -3.10 -7.86
C PRO A 11 15.20 -1.57 -7.68
N THR A 12 16.35 -1.01 -8.06
CA THR A 12 16.65 0.43 -8.08
C THR A 12 16.78 0.98 -9.50
N GLY A 13 16.28 0.24 -10.49
CA GLY A 13 16.35 0.56 -11.91
C GLY A 13 15.40 1.70 -12.27
N PHE A 14 15.68 2.37 -13.38
CA PHE A 14 14.92 3.54 -13.80
C PHE A 14 13.41 3.24 -14.02
N HIS A 15 13.05 2.07 -14.55
CA HIS A 15 11.65 1.68 -14.71
C HIS A 15 11.00 1.35 -13.36
N THR A 16 11.72 0.66 -12.49
CA THR A 16 11.25 0.31 -11.14
C THR A 16 11.01 1.55 -10.29
N ILE A 17 11.91 2.54 -10.31
CA ILE A 17 11.73 3.80 -9.57
C ILE A 17 10.52 4.57 -10.09
N LYS A 18 10.25 4.53 -11.38
CA LYS A 18 9.11 5.20 -12.02
C LYS A 18 7.78 4.48 -11.78
N GLY A 19 7.80 3.18 -11.53
CA GLY A 19 6.60 2.39 -11.26
C GLY A 19 5.94 2.76 -9.93
N ASN A 20 4.60 2.70 -9.90
CA ASN A 20 3.80 2.98 -8.71
C ASN A 20 3.88 1.84 -7.68
N ALA A 21 3.56 2.16 -6.44
CA ALA A 21 3.19 1.23 -5.39
C ALA A 21 2.02 0.35 -5.85
N GLY A 22 2.26 -0.96 -5.94
CA GLY A 22 1.23 -1.95 -6.26
C GLY A 22 0.24 -2.15 -5.10
N ALA A 23 -0.31 -3.35 -4.95
CA ALA A 23 -1.20 -3.66 -3.84
C ALA A 23 -0.52 -3.54 -2.46
N ALA A 24 -1.29 -3.29 -1.40
CA ALA A 24 -0.83 -3.31 0.00
C ALA A 24 -0.38 -4.71 0.48
N THR A 25 0.78 -5.13 -0.01
CA THR A 25 1.51 -6.36 0.32
C THR A 25 2.87 -5.98 0.91
N LEU A 26 3.40 -6.80 1.83
CA LEU A 26 4.71 -6.57 2.44
C LEU A 26 5.84 -6.40 1.41
N GLU A 27 5.84 -7.20 0.34
CA GLU A 27 6.83 -7.12 -0.74
C GLU A 27 6.85 -5.74 -1.41
N ASN A 28 5.68 -5.14 -1.65
CA ASN A 28 5.58 -3.80 -2.25
C ASN A 28 6.06 -2.72 -1.29
N MET A 29 5.82 -2.87 0.03
CA MET A 29 6.35 -1.95 1.03
C MET A 29 7.88 -2.02 1.10
N LEU A 30 8.46 -3.22 1.11
CA LEU A 30 9.92 -3.41 1.09
C LEU A 30 10.55 -2.84 -0.19
N SER A 31 9.93 -3.09 -1.36
CA SER A 31 10.40 -2.53 -2.62
C SER A 31 10.39 -1.00 -2.62
N LEU A 32 9.37 -0.35 -2.06
CA LEU A 32 9.34 1.12 -1.93
C LEU A 32 10.41 1.62 -0.95
N ALA A 33 10.64 0.91 0.15
CA ALA A 33 11.69 1.25 1.10
C ALA A 33 13.08 1.20 0.44
N ASP A 34 13.36 0.16 -0.36
CA ASP A 34 14.62 0.04 -1.10
C ASP A 34 14.82 1.19 -2.10
N ARG A 35 13.76 1.55 -2.84
CA ARG A 35 13.78 2.71 -3.76
C ARG A 35 14.05 4.01 -3.01
N LEU A 36 13.39 4.20 -1.87
CA LEU A 36 13.54 5.40 -1.05
C LEU A 36 14.96 5.50 -0.46
N ALA A 37 15.50 4.39 0.06
CA ALA A 37 16.87 4.32 0.56
C ALA A 37 17.88 4.64 -0.55
N PHE A 38 17.67 4.10 -1.76
CA PHE A 38 18.49 4.42 -2.92
C PHE A 38 18.48 5.92 -3.25
N ILE A 39 17.30 6.57 -3.25
CA ILE A 39 17.19 8.00 -3.56
C ILE A 39 17.84 8.86 -2.46
N GLN A 40 17.64 8.53 -1.18
CA GLN A 40 18.26 9.25 -0.07
C GLN A 40 19.78 9.17 -0.09
N ASN A 41 20.34 8.01 -0.47
CA ASN A 41 21.79 7.82 -0.62
C ASN A 41 22.42 8.70 -1.71
N LEU A 42 21.64 9.26 -2.63
CA LEU A 42 22.15 10.16 -3.66
C LEU A 42 22.40 11.59 -3.14
N THR A 43 22.04 11.91 -1.88
CA THR A 43 22.26 13.22 -1.24
C THR A 43 21.88 14.39 -2.15
N LEU A 44 20.69 14.30 -2.75
CA LEU A 44 20.17 15.31 -3.66
C LEU A 44 19.87 16.61 -2.90
N LEU A 45 20.43 17.73 -3.37
CA LEU A 45 20.23 19.05 -2.76
C LEU A 45 18.83 19.58 -3.11
N ARG A 46 17.82 19.17 -2.34
CA ARG A 46 16.40 19.52 -2.55
C ARG A 46 16.12 21.02 -2.57
N ASP A 47 16.92 21.79 -1.86
CA ASP A 47 16.77 23.24 -1.79
C ASP A 47 16.93 23.92 -3.16
N LEU A 48 17.57 23.25 -4.14
CA LEU A 48 17.67 23.73 -5.52
C LEU A 48 16.31 23.92 -6.20
N LEU A 49 15.28 23.17 -5.79
CA LEU A 49 13.94 23.26 -6.37
C LEU A 49 13.05 24.30 -5.68
N THR A 50 13.46 24.86 -4.54
CA THR A 50 12.63 25.84 -3.80
C THR A 50 12.45 27.15 -4.57
N GLY A 51 13.45 27.54 -5.37
CA GLY A 51 13.38 28.70 -6.27
C GLY A 51 12.84 28.38 -7.67
N ALA A 52 12.67 27.10 -8.02
CA ALA A 52 12.18 26.68 -9.33
C ALA A 52 10.64 26.67 -9.34
N GLY A 53 10.02 27.30 -10.33
CA GLY A 53 8.57 27.33 -10.45
C GLY A 53 7.98 25.92 -10.61
N LYS A 54 6.95 25.59 -9.83
CA LYS A 54 6.23 24.31 -9.90
C LYS A 54 5.84 23.88 -11.33
N PRO A 55 5.37 24.76 -12.23
CA PRO A 55 5.04 24.38 -13.61
C PRO A 55 6.24 23.84 -14.40
N TRP A 56 7.43 24.38 -14.15
CA TRP A 56 8.66 23.93 -14.80
C TRP A 56 9.06 22.54 -14.28
N ILE A 57 8.99 22.33 -12.97
CA ILE A 57 9.24 21.02 -12.34
C ILE A 57 8.29 19.97 -12.92
N ASP A 58 6.99 20.27 -12.97
CA ASP A 58 5.97 19.36 -13.53
C ASP A 58 6.24 19.03 -15.00
N GLN A 59 6.72 20.00 -15.79
CA GLN A 59 7.11 19.78 -17.18
C GLN A 59 8.29 18.80 -17.28
N ILE A 60 9.32 18.97 -16.45
CA ILE A 60 10.48 18.07 -16.40
C ILE A 60 10.03 16.66 -15.99
N VAL A 61 9.22 16.55 -14.95
CA VAL A 61 8.70 15.25 -14.47
C VAL A 61 7.89 14.55 -15.56
N ARG A 62 7.01 15.28 -16.26
CA ARG A 62 6.24 14.72 -17.39
C ARG A 62 7.14 14.27 -18.53
N ARG A 63 8.17 15.03 -18.86
CA ARG A 63 9.13 14.70 -19.91
C ARG A 63 9.90 13.43 -19.58
N VAL A 64 10.53 13.37 -18.40
CA VAL A 64 11.27 12.19 -17.91
C VAL A 64 10.31 11.00 -17.73
N GLY A 65 9.06 11.28 -17.36
CA GLY A 65 7.98 10.31 -17.26
C GLY A 65 7.48 9.76 -18.60
N ALA A 66 7.74 10.41 -19.73
CA ALA A 66 7.43 9.87 -21.06
C ALA A 66 8.63 9.16 -21.70
N GLU A 67 9.85 9.56 -21.31
CA GLU A 67 11.10 9.12 -21.89
C GLU A 67 11.53 7.72 -21.38
N LYS A 68 12.16 6.93 -22.26
CA LYS A 68 12.74 5.61 -21.92
C LYS A 68 14.15 5.76 -21.34
N ALA A 69 14.61 4.77 -20.58
CA ALA A 69 15.99 4.75 -20.05
C ALA A 69 17.04 4.88 -21.17
N SER A 70 16.81 4.24 -22.32
CA SER A 70 17.70 4.32 -23.49
C SER A 70 17.75 5.71 -24.13
N GLU A 71 16.65 6.44 -24.15
CA GLU A 71 16.56 7.82 -24.65
C GLU A 71 17.26 8.78 -23.67
N MET A 72 17.07 8.54 -22.36
CA MET A 72 17.72 9.30 -21.30
C MET A 72 19.26 9.19 -21.37
N ARG A 73 19.77 7.99 -21.67
CA ARG A 73 21.22 7.73 -21.87
C ARG A 73 21.81 8.41 -23.11
N ARG A 74 20.99 8.85 -24.08
CA ARG A 74 21.47 9.54 -25.30
C ARG A 74 21.73 11.02 -25.10
N HIS A 75 21.32 11.60 -23.96
CA HIS A 75 21.60 13.01 -23.66
C HIS A 75 23.06 13.20 -23.27
N ALA A 76 23.54 14.44 -23.44
CA ALA A 76 24.82 14.83 -22.87
C ALA A 76 24.81 14.60 -21.34
N PRO A 77 25.92 14.13 -20.73
CA PRO A 77 25.94 13.70 -19.33
C PRO A 77 25.39 14.74 -18.34
N ARG A 78 25.73 16.02 -18.53
CA ARG A 78 25.22 17.12 -17.68
C ARG A 78 23.70 17.27 -17.73
N ARG A 79 23.11 17.13 -18.92
CA ARG A 79 21.66 17.24 -19.13
C ARG A 79 20.94 16.03 -18.54
N GLN A 80 21.49 14.84 -18.75
CA GLN A 80 20.97 13.61 -18.19
C GLN A 80 20.92 13.66 -16.66
N LEU A 81 22.03 14.03 -16.01
CA LEU A 81 22.11 14.15 -14.56
C LEU A 81 21.12 15.18 -14.01
N GLY A 82 21.01 16.35 -14.66
CA GLY A 82 20.07 17.39 -14.25
C GLY A 82 18.61 16.94 -14.33
N LEU A 83 18.21 16.33 -15.46
CA LEU A 83 16.83 15.84 -15.63
C LEU A 83 16.51 14.73 -14.62
N CYS A 84 17.41 13.77 -14.45
CA CYS A 84 17.21 12.70 -13.48
C CYS A 84 17.20 13.23 -12.03
N ALA A 85 18.01 14.23 -11.69
CA ALA A 85 18.05 14.79 -10.33
C ALA A 85 16.71 15.44 -9.98
N VAL A 86 16.19 16.31 -10.85
CA VAL A 86 14.88 16.96 -10.65
C VAL A 86 13.77 15.92 -10.54
N PHE A 87 13.77 14.91 -11.41
CA PHE A 87 12.79 13.83 -11.37
C PHE A 87 12.84 13.03 -10.05
N LEU A 88 14.04 12.63 -9.61
CA LEU A 88 14.20 11.85 -8.38
C LEU A 88 13.82 12.63 -7.12
N MET A 89 14.08 13.93 -7.09
CA MET A 89 13.66 14.80 -5.98
C MET A 89 12.13 14.83 -5.82
N VAL A 90 11.38 14.88 -6.93
CA VAL A 90 9.91 14.81 -6.89
C VAL A 90 9.45 13.39 -6.56
N ARG A 91 10.13 12.38 -7.11
CA ARG A 91 9.78 10.97 -6.91
C ARG A 91 9.96 10.53 -5.46
N GLU A 92 10.93 11.08 -4.74
CA GLU A 92 11.12 10.82 -3.31
C GLU A 92 9.84 11.11 -2.50
N ALA A 93 9.27 12.32 -2.67
CA ALA A 93 8.05 12.72 -1.98
C ALA A 93 6.85 11.87 -2.40
N GLN A 94 6.78 11.48 -3.68
CA GLN A 94 5.74 10.58 -4.19
C GLN A 94 5.85 9.17 -3.58
N ILE A 95 7.06 8.61 -3.47
CA ILE A 95 7.28 7.30 -2.84
C ILE A 95 6.86 7.33 -1.37
N ILE A 96 7.15 8.41 -0.65
CA ILE A 96 6.71 8.58 0.73
C ILE A 96 5.17 8.62 0.81
N ALA A 97 4.51 9.37 -0.07
CA ALA A 97 3.05 9.43 -0.12
C ALA A 97 2.44 8.06 -0.45
N GLU A 98 2.97 7.37 -1.46
CA GLU A 98 2.57 6.02 -1.85
C GLU A 98 2.75 5.01 -0.69
N MET A 99 3.85 5.12 0.07
CA MET A 99 4.09 4.27 1.25
C MET A 99 3.07 4.54 2.37
N ILE A 100 2.69 5.81 2.60
CA ILE A 100 1.63 6.17 3.56
C ILE A 100 0.31 5.54 3.15
N ASP A 101 -0.06 5.64 1.86
CA ASP A 101 -1.30 5.06 1.35
C ASP A 101 -1.34 3.53 1.55
N LEU A 102 -0.25 2.82 1.27
CA LEU A 102 -0.16 1.37 1.50
C LEU A 102 -0.31 1.00 2.99
N LEU A 103 0.32 1.76 3.88
CA LEU A 103 0.22 1.53 5.32
C LEU A 103 -1.22 1.76 5.80
N VAL A 104 -1.86 2.84 5.34
CA VAL A 104 -3.25 3.14 5.64
C VAL A 104 -4.16 2.03 5.14
N GLU A 105 -3.96 1.52 3.93
CA GLU A 105 -4.76 0.42 3.39
C GLU A 105 -4.56 -0.88 4.18
N ALA A 106 -3.32 -1.21 4.56
CA ALA A 106 -3.01 -2.38 5.38
C ALA A 106 -3.69 -2.30 6.76
N ILE A 107 -3.64 -1.13 7.40
CA ILE A 107 -4.33 -0.88 8.68
C ILE A 107 -5.84 -1.04 8.52
N HIS A 108 -6.43 -0.49 7.45
CA HIS A 108 -7.86 -0.66 7.17
C HIS A 108 -8.24 -2.13 6.99
N LYS A 109 -7.44 -2.92 6.26
CA LYS A 109 -7.66 -4.36 6.08
C LYS A 109 -7.64 -5.11 7.42
N ILE A 110 -6.70 -4.77 8.31
CA ILE A 110 -6.63 -5.35 9.66
C ILE A 110 -7.87 -4.96 10.48
N GLY A 111 -8.25 -3.68 10.46
CA GLY A 111 -9.42 -3.18 11.19
C GLY A 111 -10.74 -3.83 10.73
N VAL A 112 -10.92 -4.00 9.42
CA VAL A 112 -12.10 -4.68 8.85
C VAL A 112 -12.13 -6.17 9.21
N ARG A 113 -10.99 -6.87 9.16
CA ARG A 113 -10.89 -8.28 9.58
C ARG A 113 -11.14 -8.45 11.07
N SER A 114 -10.63 -7.55 11.90
CA SER A 114 -10.84 -7.56 13.35
C SER A 114 -12.32 -7.41 13.69
N LYS A 115 -13.01 -6.41 13.11
CA LYS A 115 -14.46 -6.24 13.30
C LYS A 115 -15.27 -7.44 12.83
N ARG A 116 -14.93 -8.05 11.69
CA ARG A 116 -15.61 -9.26 11.18
C ARG A 116 -15.38 -10.48 12.08
N LYS A 117 -14.17 -10.66 12.62
CA LYS A 117 -13.85 -11.77 13.52
C LYS A 117 -14.63 -11.66 14.84
N VAL A 118 -14.69 -10.47 15.42
CA VAL A 118 -15.46 -10.22 16.65
C VAL A 118 -16.96 -10.48 16.44
N VAL A 119 -17.51 -10.01 15.31
CA VAL A 119 -18.94 -10.24 14.98
C VAL A 119 -19.25 -11.71 14.66
N ALA A 120 -18.31 -12.45 14.07
CA ALA A 120 -18.48 -13.88 13.76
C ALA A 120 -18.28 -14.79 15.00
N GLU A 121 -17.43 -14.41 15.95
CA GLU A 121 -17.17 -15.19 17.17
C GLU A 121 -18.26 -15.00 18.24
N SER A 122 -18.93 -13.85 18.29
CA SER A 122 -20.04 -13.59 19.24
C SER A 122 -21.17 -14.64 19.21
N PRO A 123 -21.76 -15.03 18.05
CA PRO A 123 -22.82 -16.04 18.04
C PRO A 123 -22.30 -17.47 18.28
N GLY A 124 -21.02 -17.74 17.95
CA GLY A 124 -20.41 -19.06 18.09
C GLY A 124 -20.06 -19.42 19.54
N ILE A 125 -19.61 -18.45 20.33
CA ILE A 125 -19.22 -18.64 21.75
C ILE A 125 -20.46 -18.85 22.62
N LEU A 126 -21.53 -18.09 22.38
CA LEU A 126 -22.79 -18.24 23.14
C LEU A 126 -23.45 -19.61 22.89
N ARG A 127 -23.48 -20.09 21.62
CA ARG A 127 -23.96 -21.44 21.27
C ARG A 127 -23.13 -22.55 21.94
N ARG A 128 -21.81 -22.41 21.98
CA ARG A 128 -20.90 -23.39 22.60
C ARG A 128 -20.99 -23.41 24.13
N SER A 129 -21.36 -22.30 24.74
CA SER A 129 -21.64 -22.20 26.18
C SER A 129 -23.00 -22.84 26.52
N MET A 130 -24.05 -22.54 25.74
CA MET A 130 -25.39 -23.15 25.93
C MET A 130 -25.42 -24.67 25.69
N ALA A 131 -24.58 -25.19 24.79
CA ALA A 131 -24.46 -26.64 24.55
C ALA A 131 -23.73 -27.37 25.69
N ARG A 132 -22.76 -26.74 26.35
CA ARG A 132 -22.02 -27.33 27.48
C ARG A 132 -22.80 -27.30 28.79
N ASN A 133 -23.62 -26.28 29.03
CA ASN A 133 -24.33 -26.11 30.30
C ASN A 133 -25.69 -26.85 30.37
N GLY A 134 -25.95 -27.80 29.46
CA GLY A 134 -27.20 -28.60 29.48
C GLY A 134 -28.50 -27.81 29.24
N CYS A 135 -28.45 -26.48 29.08
CA CYS A 135 -29.61 -25.60 28.97
C CYS A 135 -30.50 -25.91 27.73
N TRP A 136 -29.94 -26.61 26.74
CA TRP A 136 -30.65 -27.11 25.57
C TRP A 136 -31.76 -28.12 25.91
N SER A 137 -31.62 -28.94 26.96
CA SER A 137 -32.67 -29.88 27.36
C SER A 137 -33.89 -29.16 27.95
N ILE A 138 -33.65 -28.12 28.76
CA ILE A 138 -34.68 -27.29 29.40
C ILE A 138 -35.45 -26.48 28.35
N LEU A 139 -34.76 -25.89 27.37
CA LEU A 139 -35.40 -25.11 26.31
C LEU A 139 -36.19 -26.00 25.32
N ARG A 140 -35.71 -27.23 25.06
CA ARG A 140 -36.39 -28.21 24.20
C ARG A 140 -37.68 -28.74 24.85
N MET A 141 -37.67 -29.00 26.16
CA MET A 141 -38.87 -29.38 26.91
C MET A 141 -39.93 -28.27 26.96
N ARG A 142 -39.51 -27.00 27.09
CA ARG A 142 -40.44 -25.86 27.10
C ARG A 142 -41.11 -25.60 25.73
N ARG A 143 -40.45 -25.96 24.63
CA ARG A 143 -41.01 -25.84 23.27
C ARG A 143 -41.96 -26.98 22.91
N SER A 144 -41.75 -28.18 23.45
CA SER A 144 -42.68 -29.32 23.36
C SER A 144 -44.00 -29.03 24.08
N ARG A 145 -43.95 -28.45 25.29
CA ARG A 145 -45.16 -28.10 26.07
C ARG A 145 -46.03 -26.98 25.47
N ARG A 146 -45.49 -26.12 24.60
CA ARG A 146 -46.28 -25.10 23.89
C ARG A 146 -46.98 -25.62 22.63
N ARG A 147 -46.52 -26.72 22.03
CA ARG A 147 -47.20 -27.31 20.86
C ARG A 147 -48.43 -28.13 21.23
N THR A 148 -48.45 -28.73 22.41
CA THR A 148 -49.62 -29.50 22.89
C THR A 148 -50.71 -28.62 23.50
N ALA A 149 -50.40 -27.36 23.87
CA ALA A 149 -51.38 -26.42 24.41
C ALA A 149 -52.08 -25.54 23.36
N GLY A 150 -51.68 -25.63 22.08
CA GLY A 150 -52.26 -24.85 20.98
C GLY A 150 -53.11 -25.66 19.99
N SER A 151 -53.41 -26.93 20.29
CA SER A 151 -54.20 -27.82 19.42
C SER A 151 -55.55 -28.22 20.03
N ALA A 152 -55.97 -27.54 21.10
CA ALA A 152 -57.28 -27.67 21.71
C ALA A 152 -57.93 -26.29 21.81
N MET A 153 -58.38 -25.78 20.67
CA MET A 153 -59.38 -24.72 20.52
C MET A 153 -59.90 -24.75 19.08
#